data_AF-A0A8T0A3B2-F1
#
_entry.id   AF-A0A8T0A3B2-F1
#
_cell.length_a   1.000
_cell.length_b   1.000
_cell.length_c   1.000
_cell.angle_alpha   90.00
_cell.angle_beta   90.00
_cell.angle_gamma   90.00
#
_symmetry.space_group_name_H-M   'P 1'
#
loop_
_entity.id
_entity.type
_entity.pdbx_description
1 polymer ?
#
loop_
_entity_poly.entity_id
_entity_poly.type
_entity_poly.pdbx_seq_one_letter_code
_entity_poly.pdbx_strand_id
1 'polypeptide(L)'
;RNNVRMIGLKEGLEAGGIVKCVNKILSEGLGINPDGEFEIERAHLAPASRPSADQPPRIVLIKFLRSSAREKVLQAAREKGMTEWEGCRFSPTRHVQRVSQKTEGIHRFAEDAEKSQHEIYTGISSLSSFYMAREE
;
A
#
# COMPACT_ATOMS: atom_id res chain seq x y z
N ARG A 1 7.38 -15.06 15.37
CA ARG A 1 7.08 -14.17 14.21
C ARG A 1 5.89 -14.77 13.48
N ASN A 2 4.73 -14.13 13.55
CA ASN A 2 3.47 -14.75 13.14
C ASN A 2 2.83 -14.02 11.94
N ASN A 3 3.65 -13.32 11.17
CA ASN A 3 3.20 -12.47 10.09
C ASN A 3 3.22 -13.21 8.74
N VAL A 4 2.12 -13.09 7.99
CA VAL A 4 1.95 -13.57 6.63
C VAL A 4 1.54 -12.40 5.74
N ARG A 5 2.02 -12.43 4.49
CA ARG A 5 1.64 -11.48 3.44
C ARG A 5 0.67 -12.16 2.50
N MET A 6 -0.42 -11.49 2.17
CA MET A 6 -1.33 -11.88 1.10
C MET A 6 -1.21 -10.86 -0.04
N ILE A 7 -1.04 -11.37 -1.26
CA ILE A 7 -0.76 -10.60 -2.47
C ILE A 7 -1.90 -10.86 -3.46
N GLY A 8 -2.36 -9.83 -4.18
CA GLY A 8 -3.36 -9.98 -5.26
C GLY A 8 -4.81 -9.73 -4.85
N LEU A 9 -5.08 -9.33 -3.60
CA LEU A 9 -6.43 -8.96 -3.18
C LEU A 9 -6.88 -7.70 -3.91
N LYS A 10 -7.90 -7.81 -4.77
CA LYS A 10 -8.46 -6.66 -5.50
C LYS A 10 -8.92 -5.57 -4.54
N GLU A 11 -8.53 -4.34 -4.85
CA GLU A 11 -8.96 -3.14 -4.11
C GLU A 11 -10.49 -3.02 -4.16
N GLY A 12 -11.13 -2.76 -3.03
CA GLY A 12 -12.59 -2.61 -2.93
C GLY A 12 -13.35 -3.87 -2.47
N LEU A 13 -12.73 -5.06 -2.52
CA LEU A 13 -13.31 -6.26 -1.89
C LEU A 13 -13.34 -6.16 -0.35
N GLU A 14 -12.71 -5.12 0.19
CA GLU A 14 -12.49 -4.82 1.60
C GLU A 14 -13.64 -4.10 2.27
N ALA A 15 -14.71 -3.76 1.54
CA ALA A 15 -15.84 -2.98 2.05
C ALA A 15 -16.51 -3.62 3.29
N GLY A 16 -16.35 -4.94 3.48
CA GLY A 16 -16.81 -5.67 4.68
C GLY A 16 -15.79 -5.77 5.82
N GLY A 17 -14.58 -5.22 5.65
CA GLY A 17 -13.45 -5.29 6.58
C GLY A 17 -12.43 -6.37 6.21
N ILE A 18 -11.15 -6.02 6.28
CA ILE A 18 -10.03 -6.87 5.84
C ILE A 18 -10.01 -8.22 6.55
N VAL A 19 -10.29 -8.25 7.87
CA VAL A 19 -10.32 -9.49 8.66
C VAL A 19 -11.38 -10.45 8.13
N LYS A 20 -12.58 -9.95 7.78
CA LYS A 20 -13.65 -10.78 7.22
C LYS A 20 -13.27 -11.34 5.85
N CYS A 21 -12.65 -10.51 5.00
CA CYS A 21 -12.15 -10.95 3.70
C CYS A 21 -11.09 -12.06 3.85
N VAL A 22 -10.14 -11.88 4.77
CA VAL A 22 -9.13 -12.91 5.06
C VAL A 22 -9.77 -14.20 5.56
N ASN A 23 -10.71 -14.14 6.50
CA ASN A 23 -11.42 -15.33 6.98
C ASN A 23 -12.17 -16.05 5.85
N LYS A 24 -12.80 -15.31 4.94
CA LYS A 24 -13.46 -15.88 3.76
C LYS A 24 -12.46 -16.60 2.84
N ILE A 25 -11.30 -15.99 2.59
CA ILE A 25 -10.21 -16.59 1.78
C ILE A 25 -9.67 -17.86 2.44
N LEU A 26 -9.47 -17.84 3.75
CA LEU A 26 -8.99 -19.00 4.49
C LEU A 26 -10.01 -20.14 4.44
N SER A 27 -11.30 -19.82 4.59
CA SER A 27 -12.39 -20.80 4.57
C SER A 27 -12.62 -21.37 3.18
N GLU A 28 -12.95 -20.52 2.21
CA GLU A 28 -13.35 -20.95 0.86
C GLU A 28 -12.14 -21.34 0.00
N GLY A 29 -11.07 -20.57 0.10
CA GLY A 29 -9.87 -20.81 -0.69
C GLY A 29 -9.02 -21.93 -0.10
N LEU A 30 -8.67 -21.85 1.20
CA LEU A 30 -7.79 -22.86 1.83
C LEU A 30 -8.55 -24.03 2.45
N GLY A 31 -9.88 -23.97 2.59
CA GLY A 31 -10.64 -25.03 3.29
C GLY A 31 -10.34 -25.07 4.79
N ILE A 32 -9.86 -23.96 5.35
CA ILE A 32 -9.45 -23.85 6.75
C ILE A 32 -10.56 -23.18 7.54
N ASN A 33 -11.04 -23.83 8.61
CA ASN A 33 -12.02 -23.24 9.50
C ASN A 33 -11.42 -22.08 10.33
N PRO A 34 -11.96 -20.85 10.22
CA PRO A 34 -11.41 -19.67 10.90
C PRO A 34 -11.81 -19.60 12.38
N ASP A 35 -12.92 -20.22 12.80
CA ASP A 35 -13.50 -20.17 14.16
C ASP A 35 -12.75 -21.02 15.21
N GLY A 36 -11.48 -21.32 15.00
CA GLY A 36 -10.69 -22.14 15.92
C GLY A 36 -9.24 -21.73 16.00
N GLU A 37 -8.36 -22.53 15.42
CA GLU A 37 -6.92 -22.44 15.60
C GLU A 37 -6.26 -21.24 14.89
N PHE A 38 -7.02 -20.53 14.05
CA PHE A 38 -6.55 -19.49 13.13
C PHE A 38 -6.92 -18.07 13.57
N GLU A 39 -6.77 -17.80 14.87
CA GLU A 39 -7.01 -16.49 15.46
C GLU A 39 -6.10 -15.42 14.81
N ILE A 40 -6.72 -14.45 14.13
CA ILE A 40 -6.06 -13.30 13.53
C ILE A 40 -5.97 -12.20 14.59
N GLU A 41 -4.75 -11.82 14.98
CA GLU A 41 -4.52 -10.69 15.89
C GLU A 41 -4.76 -9.36 15.17
N ARG A 42 -4.30 -9.25 13.92
CA ARG A 42 -4.44 -8.04 13.11
C ARG A 42 -4.36 -8.36 11.62
N ALA A 43 -5.24 -7.77 10.82
CA ALA A 43 -5.10 -7.74 9.36
C ALA A 43 -5.32 -6.33 8.85
N HIS A 44 -4.39 -5.83 8.04
CA HIS A 44 -4.48 -4.50 7.45
C HIS A 44 -3.72 -4.43 6.12
N LEU A 45 -4.06 -3.45 5.29
CA LEU A 45 -3.32 -3.16 4.08
C LEU A 45 -1.97 -2.52 4.38
N ALA A 46 -1.01 -2.76 3.50
CA ALA A 46 0.24 -2.03 3.51
C ALA A 46 -0.03 -0.51 3.43
N PRO A 47 0.69 0.31 4.22
CA PRO A 47 0.56 1.76 4.19
C PRO A 47 1.17 2.30 2.90
N ALA A 48 0.35 2.34 1.86
CA ALA A 48 0.66 2.88 0.54
C ALA A 48 -0.60 3.53 -0.04
N SER A 49 -0.40 4.51 -0.92
CA SER A 49 -1.48 5.11 -1.72
C SER A 49 -2.25 4.03 -2.46
N ARG A 50 -3.55 4.26 -2.66
CA ARG A 50 -4.38 3.33 -3.44
C ARG A 50 -3.82 3.25 -4.87
N PRO A 51 -3.52 2.03 -5.37
CA PRO A 51 -2.99 1.85 -6.71
C PRO A 51 -4.07 2.17 -7.76
N SER A 52 -3.64 2.57 -8.96
CA SER A 52 -4.51 2.65 -10.13
C SER A 52 -4.88 1.25 -10.65
N ALA A 53 -5.85 1.14 -11.55
CA ALA A 53 -6.31 -0.14 -12.08
C ALA A 53 -5.19 -0.96 -12.77
N ASP A 54 -4.21 -0.28 -13.38
CA ASP A 54 -3.05 -0.90 -14.03
C ASP A 54 -1.91 -1.27 -13.06
N GLN A 55 -2.01 -0.88 -11.79
CA GLN A 55 -1.00 -1.15 -10.77
C GLN A 55 -1.38 -2.37 -9.92
N PRO A 56 -0.39 -3.10 -9.38
CA PRO A 56 -0.66 -4.24 -8.53
C PRO A 56 -1.42 -3.83 -7.25
N PRO A 57 -2.40 -4.63 -6.79
CA PRO A 57 -3.12 -4.34 -5.56
C PRO A 57 -2.21 -4.30 -4.33
N ARG A 58 -2.60 -3.55 -3.30
CA ARG A 58 -1.82 -3.48 -2.07
C ARG A 58 -1.75 -4.83 -1.37
N ILE A 59 -0.60 -5.08 -0.75
CA ILE A 59 -0.37 -6.28 0.03
C ILE A 59 -1.18 -6.17 1.33
N VAL A 60 -1.85 -7.26 1.71
CA VAL A 60 -2.46 -7.39 3.04
C VAL A 60 -1.44 -8.03 3.98
N LEU A 61 -1.22 -7.36 5.11
CA LEU A 61 -0.36 -7.80 6.19
C LEU A 61 -1.24 -8.42 7.28
N ILE A 62 -1.05 -9.72 7.49
CA ILE A 62 -1.82 -10.52 8.45
C ILE A 62 -0.88 -10.96 9.56
N LYS A 63 -1.25 -10.69 10.80
CA LYS A 63 -0.58 -11.20 12.00
C LYS A 63 -1.51 -12.19 12.69
N PHE A 64 -1.08 -13.44 12.73
CA PHE A 64 -1.74 -14.49 13.49
C PHE A 64 -1.34 -14.43 14.96
N LEU A 65 -2.25 -14.84 15.84
CA LEU A 65 -1.96 -14.96 17.27
C LEU A 65 -0.93 -16.06 17.53
N ARG A 66 -1.05 -17.20 16.81
CA ARG A 66 -0.21 -18.39 16.98
C ARG A 66 0.69 -18.64 15.78
N SER A 67 1.90 -19.16 16.02
CA SER A 67 2.81 -19.57 14.94
C SER A 67 2.32 -20.81 14.20
N SER A 68 1.65 -21.73 14.90
CA SER A 68 1.04 -22.93 14.31
C SER A 68 0.00 -22.58 13.24
N ALA A 69 -0.83 -21.57 13.50
CA ALA A 69 -1.80 -21.04 12.54
C ALA A 69 -1.11 -20.54 11.27
N ARG A 70 -0.04 -19.74 11.42
CA ARG A 70 0.77 -19.26 10.30
C ARG A 70 1.32 -20.41 9.46
N GLU A 71 1.88 -21.43 10.10
CA GLU A 71 2.49 -22.56 9.40
C GLU A 71 1.45 -23.37 8.62
N LYS A 72 0.29 -23.65 9.24
CA LYS A 72 -0.83 -24.34 8.58
C LYS A 72 -1.35 -23.56 7.36
N VAL A 73 -1.52 -22.23 7.48
CA VAL A 73 -1.92 -21.38 6.34
C VAL A 73 -0.89 -21.45 5.21
N LEU A 74 0.40 -21.33 5.55
CA LEU A 74 1.46 -21.38 4.55
C LEU A 74 1.58 -22.76 3.90
N GLN A 75 1.37 -23.83 4.65
CA GLN A 75 1.37 -25.19 4.14
C GLN A 75 0.20 -25.43 3.20
N ALA A 76 -1.02 -25.10 3.63
CA ALA A 76 -2.22 -25.22 2.79
C ALA A 76 -2.11 -24.38 1.52
N ALA A 77 -1.54 -23.17 1.60
CA ALA A 77 -1.34 -22.32 0.43
C ALA A 77 -0.31 -22.90 -0.57
N ARG A 78 0.68 -23.64 -0.08
CA ARG A 78 1.64 -24.35 -0.95
C ARG A 78 1.01 -25.55 -1.62
N GLU A 79 0.25 -26.34 -0.86
CA GLU A 79 -0.43 -27.55 -1.35
C GLU A 79 -1.50 -27.23 -2.39
N LYS A 80 -2.29 -26.17 -2.15
CA LYS A 80 -3.31 -25.71 -3.10
C LYS A 80 -2.78 -24.85 -4.24
N GLY A 81 -1.51 -24.45 -4.21
CA GLY A 81 -0.92 -23.63 -5.28
C GLY A 81 -1.65 -22.30 -5.53
N MET A 82 -2.24 -21.72 -4.49
CA MET A 82 -3.27 -20.67 -4.56
C MET A 82 -3.05 -19.59 -5.65
N THR A 83 -3.67 -19.86 -6.81
CA THR A 83 -3.97 -18.96 -7.92
C THR A 83 -5.48 -18.99 -8.26
N GLU A 84 -6.21 -20.00 -7.80
CA GLU A 84 -7.62 -20.25 -8.18
C GLU A 84 -8.64 -19.38 -7.41
N TRP A 85 -8.33 -18.89 -6.20
CA TRP A 85 -9.26 -18.02 -5.45
C TRP A 85 -8.85 -16.55 -5.59
N GLU A 86 -9.54 -15.82 -6.48
CA GLU A 86 -9.33 -14.39 -6.80
C GLU A 86 -7.88 -14.01 -7.18
N GLY A 87 -7.04 -14.98 -7.59
CA GLY A 87 -5.61 -14.75 -7.88
C GLY A 87 -4.77 -14.39 -6.64
N CYS A 88 -5.28 -14.64 -5.43
CA CYS A 88 -4.62 -14.28 -4.18
C CYS A 88 -3.59 -15.33 -3.74
N ARG A 89 -2.39 -14.89 -3.33
CA ARG A 89 -1.31 -15.77 -2.86
C ARG A 89 -0.80 -15.39 -1.47
N PHE A 90 -0.62 -16.40 -0.61
CA PHE A 90 0.02 -16.25 0.70
C PHE A 90 1.54 -16.49 0.64
N SER A 91 2.30 -15.67 1.35
CA SER A 91 3.75 -15.80 1.45
C SER A 91 4.27 -15.42 2.85
N PRO A 92 5.35 -16.06 3.34
CA PRO A 92 5.96 -15.66 4.59
C PRO A 92 6.51 -14.24 4.49
N THR A 93 6.39 -13.48 5.57
CA THR A 93 7.02 -12.16 5.63
C THR A 93 8.54 -12.33 5.72
N ARG A 94 9.28 -12.12 4.61
CA ARG A 94 10.72 -11.89 4.68
C ARG A 94 10.97 -10.58 5.41
N HIS A 95 12.02 -10.54 6.23
CA HIS A 95 12.45 -9.31 6.88
C HIS A 95 12.62 -8.21 5.82
N VAL A 96 11.81 -7.16 5.90
CA VAL A 96 12.04 -5.91 5.19
C VAL A 96 12.80 -5.02 6.16
N GLN A 97 14.10 -4.84 5.95
CA GLN A 97 14.71 -3.58 6.32
C GLN A 97 14.14 -2.55 5.34
N ARG A 98 13.48 -1.53 5.89
CA ARG A 98 12.74 -0.49 5.16
C ARG A 98 13.66 0.20 4.15
N VAL A 99 13.15 0.48 2.96
CA VAL A 99 13.14 1.86 2.44
C VAL A 99 11.81 2.09 1.73
N SER A 100 10.80 2.53 2.49
CA SER A 100 9.74 3.39 1.94
C SER A 100 10.07 4.80 2.42
N GLN A 101 10.99 5.44 1.71
CA GLN A 101 11.29 6.86 1.78
C GLN A 101 11.65 7.28 0.34
N LYS A 102 10.65 7.33 -0.53
CA LYS A 102 10.78 7.99 -1.84
C LYS A 102 9.61 8.93 -2.05
N THR A 103 9.35 9.76 -1.05
CA THR A 103 8.47 10.93 -1.13
C THR A 103 9.17 12.23 -0.71
N GLU A 104 10.46 12.18 -0.33
CA GLU A 104 11.35 13.33 -0.15
C GLU A 104 11.81 13.97 -1.48
N GLY A 105 11.29 13.48 -2.61
CA GLY A 105 11.52 14.04 -3.94
C GLY A 105 10.40 14.97 -4.43
N ILE A 106 9.19 14.87 -3.86
CA ILE A 106 8.02 15.60 -4.36
C ILE A 106 7.90 16.99 -3.70
N HIS A 107 8.41 17.16 -2.47
CA HIS A 107 8.42 18.46 -1.80
C HIS A 107 9.39 19.48 -2.41
N ARG A 108 10.47 19.03 -3.07
CA ARG A 108 11.43 19.94 -3.72
C ARG A 108 10.87 20.59 -4.99
N PHE A 109 10.07 19.86 -5.77
CA PHE A 109 9.44 20.42 -6.97
C PHE A 109 8.37 21.47 -6.66
N ALA A 110 7.72 21.39 -5.50
CA ALA A 110 6.74 22.39 -5.09
C ALA A 110 7.42 23.71 -4.69
N GLU A 111 8.51 23.65 -3.91
CA GLU A 111 9.27 24.85 -3.51
C GLU A 111 9.98 25.52 -4.70
N ASP A 112 10.52 24.74 -5.65
CA ASP A 112 11.15 25.28 -6.87
C ASP A 112 10.12 25.96 -7.79
N ALA A 113 8.89 25.44 -7.88
CA ALA A 113 7.81 26.08 -8.64
C ALA A 113 7.34 27.40 -8.01
N GLU A 114 7.25 27.46 -6.67
CA GLU A 114 6.86 28.67 -5.95
C GLU A 114 7.93 29.76 -6.01
N LYS A 115 9.22 29.39 -5.87
CA LYS A 115 10.34 30.33 -6.09
C LYS A 115 10.40 30.84 -7.52
N SER A 116 10.17 29.97 -8.51
CA SER A 116 10.17 30.38 -9.91
C SER A 116 9.03 31.36 -10.23
N GLN A 117 7.84 31.19 -9.64
CA GLN A 117 6.75 32.19 -9.78
C GLN A 117 7.06 33.53 -9.10
N HIS A 118 7.76 33.53 -7.95
CA HIS A 118 8.12 34.76 -7.24
C HIS A 118 9.19 35.59 -7.99
N GLU A 119 10.12 34.92 -8.67
CA GLU A 119 11.19 35.55 -9.46
C GLU A 119 10.64 36.17 -10.77
N ILE A 120 9.62 35.54 -11.36
CA ILE A 120 8.90 36.10 -12.52
C ILE A 120 8.12 37.38 -12.11
N TYR A 121 7.48 37.42 -10.94
CA TYR A 121 6.70 38.58 -10.50
C TYR A 121 7.57 39.78 -10.04
N THR A 122 8.74 39.50 -9.45
CA THR A 122 9.74 40.54 -9.10
C THR A 122 10.50 41.06 -10.33
N GLY A 123 10.72 40.24 -11.35
CA GLY A 123 11.27 40.68 -12.64
C GLY A 123 10.33 41.63 -13.40
N ILE A 124 9.03 41.33 -13.46
CA ILE A 124 8.04 42.13 -14.21
C ILE A 124 7.75 43.48 -13.52
N SER A 125 7.78 43.54 -12.19
CA SER A 125 7.60 44.80 -11.44
C SER A 125 8.76 45.78 -11.61
N SER A 126 10.00 45.29 -11.79
CA SER A 126 11.16 46.16 -12.11
C SER A 126 11.11 46.74 -13.53
N LEU A 127 10.59 46.00 -14.51
CA LEU A 127 10.40 46.46 -15.88
C LEU A 127 9.26 47.48 -16.01
N SER A 128 8.20 47.35 -15.21
CA SER A 128 7.12 48.33 -15.15
C SER A 128 7.54 49.66 -14.52
N SER A 129 8.44 49.65 -13.53
CA SER A 129 8.99 50.88 -12.96
C SER A 129 10.02 51.55 -13.88
N PHE A 130 10.76 50.78 -14.67
CA PHE A 130 11.69 51.30 -15.68
C PHE A 130 10.99 51.94 -16.90
N TYR A 131 9.81 51.43 -17.30
CA TYR A 131 9.03 52.00 -18.40
C TYR A 131 8.23 53.25 -18.02
N MET A 132 7.98 53.50 -16.72
CA MET A 132 7.30 54.71 -16.25
C MET A 132 8.27 55.88 -15.97
N ALA A 133 9.58 55.66 -15.97
CA ALA A 133 10.59 56.69 -15.72
C ALA A 133 11.25 57.25 -17.00
N ARG A 134 10.68 56.94 -18.18
CA ARG A 134 11.23 57.32 -19.49
C ARG A 134 10.28 58.16 -20.34
N GLU A 135 9.22 58.69 -19.74
CA GLU A 135 8.34 59.72 -20.31
C GLU A 135 8.22 60.91 -19.35
N GLU A 136 9.32 61.65 -19.17
CA GLU A 136 9.32 63.08 -18.81
C GLU A 136 10.47 63.78 -19.55
#